data_AF-A0A832HI86-F1
#
_entry.id   AF-A0A832HI86-F1
#
_cell.length_a   1.000
_cell.length_b   1.000
_cell.length_c   1.000
_cell.angle_alpha   90.00
_cell.angle_beta   90.00
_cell.angle_gamma   90.00
#
_symmetry.space_group_name_H-M   'P 1'
#
loop_
_entity.id
_entity.type
_entity.pdbx_description
1 polymer ?
#
loop_
_entity_poly.entity_id
_entity_poly.type
_entity_poly.pdbx_seq_one_letter_code
_entity_poly.pdbx_strand_id
1 'polypeptide(L)'
;DAIIEGIVMRNPDVWCCSLFGCRNVTISDVKLVGLWRYNADGIDVCNSENVIVKDCFVRSFDDALVIKGLKFGRNSFDDRPVRDVRFSRCVVWCDWGRAMEIGAETCAPEIAGIVFEDCDIVRTTHIAMDIQHGDRATVRDIHFENIRVEVDDWNPPPRMQQAKDEKYPGKPGDTYCPALFEIVIRKTPYSRDENCGSVRDVFFKDITVTSRLEPRSSFRGLDAEHTVEGVTIQNLRFNGRPVSNAQEAHLDIGPHVKEVRFSGAAVATPGK
;
A
#
# COMPACT_ATOMS: atom_id res chain seq x y z
N ASP A 1 1.57 22.03 -12.20
CA ASP A 1 2.53 22.41 -11.16
C ASP A 1 1.78 22.89 -9.93
N ALA A 2 1.91 22.16 -8.81
CA ALA A 2 1.36 22.55 -7.52
C ALA A 2 2.30 22.10 -6.38
N ILE A 3 2.33 22.87 -5.30
CA ILE A 3 3.10 22.54 -4.09
C ILE A 3 2.15 22.63 -2.88
N ILE A 4 2.16 21.61 -2.03
CA ILE A 4 1.47 21.58 -0.75
C ILE A 4 2.54 21.34 0.32
N GLU A 5 2.79 22.31 1.19
CA GLU A 5 3.95 22.26 2.10
C GLU A 5 3.62 22.70 3.53
N GLY A 6 4.14 21.97 4.52
CA GLY A 6 4.24 22.41 5.92
C GLY A 6 2.94 22.39 6.74
N ILE A 7 1.79 22.16 6.10
CA ILE A 7 0.48 22.26 6.76
C ILE A 7 0.10 21.02 7.56
N VAL A 8 -0.78 21.22 8.55
CA VAL A 8 -1.44 20.14 9.28
C VAL A 8 -2.89 20.02 8.83
N MET A 9 -3.27 18.86 8.32
CA MET A 9 -4.64 18.54 7.92
C MET A 9 -5.27 17.63 8.98
N ARG A 10 -6.54 17.90 9.32
CA ARG A 10 -7.21 17.16 10.40
C ARG A 10 -8.71 17.02 10.19
N ASN A 11 -9.25 15.92 10.71
CA ASN A 11 -10.69 15.67 10.83
C ASN A 11 -11.48 15.77 9.50
N PRO A 12 -10.99 15.20 8.38
CA PRO A 12 -11.73 15.21 7.13
C PRO A 12 -13.01 14.38 7.25
N ASP A 13 -14.03 14.73 6.48
CA ASP A 13 -15.29 14.00 6.38
C ASP A 13 -15.20 12.76 5.48
N VAL A 14 -14.17 12.68 4.63
CA VAL A 14 -13.82 11.56 3.73
C VAL A 14 -12.29 11.56 3.53
N TRP A 15 -11.76 11.28 2.33
CA TRP A 15 -10.34 11.35 1.97
C TRP A 15 -9.73 12.73 2.29
N CYS A 16 -8.53 12.75 2.87
CA CYS A 16 -7.96 13.99 3.41
C CYS A 16 -7.23 14.84 2.36
N CYS A 17 -6.31 14.24 1.60
CA CYS A 17 -5.44 14.94 0.66
C CYS A 17 -5.39 14.18 -0.66
N SER A 18 -6.29 14.52 -1.59
CA SER A 18 -6.46 13.78 -2.83
C SER A 18 -6.09 14.61 -4.07
N LEU A 19 -5.25 14.04 -4.93
CA LEU A 19 -4.89 14.57 -6.23
C LEU A 19 -5.69 13.84 -7.32
N PHE A 20 -6.45 14.56 -8.13
CA PHE A 20 -7.22 13.99 -9.23
C PHE A 20 -6.73 14.53 -10.57
N GLY A 21 -6.22 13.66 -11.45
CA GLY A 21 -5.84 14.06 -12.81
C GLY A 21 -4.68 15.07 -12.88
N CYS A 22 -3.85 15.14 -11.83
CA CYS A 22 -2.83 16.16 -11.62
C CYS A 22 -1.50 15.80 -12.30
N ARG A 23 -0.68 16.81 -12.60
CA ARG A 23 0.69 16.62 -13.10
C ARG A 23 1.66 17.57 -12.42
N ASN A 24 2.85 17.06 -12.10
CA ASN A 24 3.95 17.80 -11.46
C ASN A 24 3.50 18.40 -10.11
N VAL A 25 3.26 17.54 -9.13
CA VAL A 25 2.84 17.95 -7.79
C VAL A 25 3.90 17.56 -6.78
N THR A 26 4.23 18.46 -5.85
CA THR A 26 5.03 18.14 -4.68
C THR A 26 4.20 18.35 -3.41
N ILE A 27 4.15 17.33 -2.57
CA ILE A 27 3.60 17.38 -1.21
C ILE A 27 4.77 17.16 -0.26
N SER A 28 5.07 18.11 0.62
CA SER A 28 6.20 17.99 1.54
C SER A 28 5.94 18.53 2.93
N ASP A 29 6.51 17.88 3.94
CA ASP A 29 6.42 18.34 5.34
C ASP A 29 4.96 18.52 5.85
N VAL A 30 4.01 17.76 5.30
CA VAL A 30 2.61 17.79 5.76
C VAL A 30 2.38 16.77 6.87
N LYS A 31 1.40 17.07 7.74
CA LYS A 31 0.98 16.17 8.82
C LYS A 31 -0.52 15.95 8.75
N LEU A 32 -0.96 14.71 8.60
CA LEU A 32 -2.36 14.31 8.61
C LEU A 32 -2.65 13.61 9.94
N VAL A 33 -3.55 14.19 10.74
CA VAL A 33 -3.86 13.69 12.09
C VAL A 33 -5.34 13.80 12.43
N GLY A 34 -5.84 12.89 13.28
CA GLY A 34 -7.25 12.91 13.68
C GLY A 34 -8.19 12.57 12.52
N LEU A 35 -7.74 11.71 11.61
CA LEU A 35 -8.56 11.00 10.64
C LEU A 35 -9.11 9.78 11.38
N TRP A 36 -10.38 9.80 11.76
CA TRP A 36 -11.00 8.76 12.61
C TRP A 36 -12.28 8.17 12.00
N ARG A 37 -12.74 8.70 10.87
CA ARG A 37 -13.94 8.24 10.18
C ARG A 37 -13.60 7.12 9.21
N TYR A 38 -14.58 6.26 8.91
CA TYR A 38 -14.50 5.36 7.76
C TYR A 38 -14.27 6.18 6.49
N ASN A 39 -13.48 5.64 5.56
CA ASN A 39 -13.10 6.31 4.30
C ASN A 39 -12.34 7.63 4.52
N ALA A 40 -11.65 7.77 5.67
CA ALA A 40 -10.71 8.87 5.91
C ALA A 40 -9.30 8.42 5.55
N ASP A 41 -9.06 8.33 4.24
CA ASP A 41 -7.78 8.05 3.62
C ASP A 41 -6.82 9.23 3.84
N GLY A 42 -5.52 8.95 3.80
CA GLY A 42 -4.45 9.92 3.99
C GLY A 42 -4.17 10.76 2.74
N ILE A 43 -3.16 10.35 1.99
CA ILE A 43 -2.73 11.01 0.74
C ILE A 43 -3.04 10.10 -0.43
N ASP A 44 -3.98 10.53 -1.29
CA ASP A 44 -4.40 9.81 -2.48
C ASP A 44 -3.84 10.46 -3.74
N VAL A 45 -3.18 9.67 -4.57
CA VAL A 45 -2.72 10.08 -5.90
C VAL A 45 -3.54 9.33 -6.96
N CYS A 46 -4.49 10.03 -7.57
CA CYS A 46 -5.47 9.46 -8.48
C CYS A 46 -5.29 9.94 -9.91
N ASN A 47 -5.10 9.02 -10.86
CA ASN A 47 -4.87 9.29 -12.30
C ASN A 47 -3.89 10.45 -12.55
N SER A 48 -2.83 10.53 -11.75
CA SER A 48 -1.89 11.65 -11.72
C SER A 48 -0.47 11.21 -12.08
N GLU A 49 0.33 12.14 -12.58
CA GLU A 49 1.68 11.86 -13.10
C GLU A 49 2.72 12.81 -12.51
N ASN A 50 3.95 12.32 -12.30
CA ASN A 50 5.07 13.10 -11.74
C ASN A 50 4.70 13.73 -10.38
N VAL A 51 4.48 12.87 -9.38
CA VAL A 51 4.09 13.31 -8.04
C VAL A 51 5.16 12.92 -7.03
N ILE A 52 5.61 13.87 -6.22
CA ILE A 52 6.56 13.65 -5.13
C ILE A 52 5.84 13.93 -3.82
N VAL A 53 5.82 12.95 -2.93
CA VAL A 53 5.36 13.07 -1.55
C VAL A 53 6.55 12.79 -0.64
N LYS A 54 6.91 13.72 0.24
CA LYS A 54 8.10 13.54 1.07
C LYS A 54 8.05 14.18 2.45
N ASP A 55 8.77 13.60 3.40
CA ASP A 55 8.95 14.18 4.73
C ASP A 55 7.61 14.35 5.49
N CYS A 56 6.66 13.43 5.27
CA CYS A 56 5.28 13.55 5.78
C CYS A 56 5.03 12.64 6.99
N PHE A 57 4.10 13.05 7.85
CA PHE A 57 3.50 12.16 8.86
C PHE A 57 2.02 11.94 8.53
N VAL A 58 1.61 10.69 8.35
CA VAL A 58 0.22 10.33 8.03
C VAL A 58 -0.32 9.38 9.08
N ARG A 59 -1.30 9.87 9.85
CA ARG A 59 -2.16 9.04 10.68
C ARG A 59 -3.57 9.02 10.12
N SER A 60 -3.94 7.92 9.48
CA SER A 60 -5.24 7.70 8.86
C SER A 60 -6.02 6.60 9.58
N PHE A 61 -7.36 6.67 9.47
CA PHE A 61 -8.20 5.54 9.86
C PHE A 61 -8.24 4.52 8.72
N ASP A 62 -8.47 4.99 7.50
CA ASP A 62 -8.45 4.14 6.31
C ASP A 62 -7.06 4.16 5.65
N ASP A 63 -6.98 3.93 4.34
CA ASP A 63 -5.72 3.82 3.59
C ASP A 63 -4.81 5.07 3.73
N ALA A 64 -3.50 4.91 3.97
CA ALA A 64 -2.63 6.02 4.36
C ALA A 64 -1.87 6.69 3.20
N LEU A 65 -1.05 5.94 2.47
CA LEU A 65 -0.34 6.41 1.28
C LEU A 65 -0.85 5.64 0.06
N VAL A 66 -1.56 6.32 -0.84
CA VAL A 66 -2.52 5.64 -1.71
C VAL A 66 -2.34 6.04 -3.18
N ILE A 67 -2.39 5.03 -4.04
CA ILE A 67 -2.45 5.16 -5.50
C ILE A 67 -3.80 4.63 -5.99
N LYS A 68 -4.53 5.39 -6.81
CA LYS A 68 -5.80 4.95 -7.40
C LYS A 68 -5.92 5.30 -8.89
N GLY A 69 -6.63 4.45 -9.63
CA GLY A 69 -7.20 4.79 -10.93
C GLY A 69 -8.71 4.89 -10.79
N LEU A 70 -9.27 6.09 -10.97
CA LEU A 70 -10.68 6.40 -10.69
C LEU A 70 -11.47 6.73 -11.95
N LYS A 71 -12.68 6.19 -12.00
CA LYS A 71 -13.65 6.41 -13.07
C LYS A 71 -14.93 7.07 -12.54
N PHE A 72 -14.90 8.40 -12.46
CA PHE A 72 -16.04 9.24 -12.04
C PHE A 72 -16.92 9.72 -13.21
N GLY A 73 -17.67 8.81 -13.84
CA GLY A 73 -18.67 9.18 -14.85
C GLY A 73 -18.09 9.96 -16.05
N ARG A 74 -18.77 11.01 -16.52
CA ARG A 74 -18.41 11.71 -17.79
C ARG A 74 -17.13 12.56 -17.73
N ASN A 75 -16.61 12.88 -16.54
CA ASN A 75 -15.46 13.77 -16.36
C ASN A 75 -14.33 13.06 -15.58
N SER A 76 -14.18 11.75 -15.79
CA SER A 76 -13.09 10.97 -15.22
C SER A 76 -11.76 11.23 -15.91
N PHE A 77 -10.69 10.82 -15.25
CA PHE A 77 -9.33 10.85 -15.78
C PHE A 77 -8.82 9.43 -16.07
N ASP A 78 -9.72 8.46 -16.25
CA ASP A 78 -9.36 7.05 -16.37
C ASP A 78 -8.72 6.71 -17.73
N ASP A 79 -8.77 7.62 -18.70
CA ASP A 79 -7.95 7.55 -19.91
C ASP A 79 -6.46 7.88 -19.66
N ARG A 80 -6.12 8.42 -18.48
CA ARG A 80 -4.76 8.77 -18.08
C ARG A 80 -4.15 7.73 -17.15
N PRO A 81 -2.84 7.46 -17.29
CA PRO A 81 -2.13 6.57 -16.37
C PRO A 81 -1.98 7.21 -14.98
N VAL A 82 -1.61 6.39 -14.00
CA VAL A 82 -0.93 6.86 -12.79
C VAL A 82 0.54 6.53 -12.96
N ARG A 83 1.42 7.52 -12.97
CA ARG A 83 2.82 7.29 -13.32
C ARG A 83 3.81 8.16 -12.57
N ASP A 84 4.98 7.60 -12.28
CA ASP A 84 6.13 8.35 -11.75
C ASP A 84 5.74 9.05 -10.43
N VAL A 85 5.29 8.24 -9.46
CA VAL A 85 4.87 8.71 -8.13
C VAL A 85 5.84 8.18 -7.08
N ARG A 86 6.36 9.08 -6.24
CA ARG A 86 7.34 8.74 -5.21
C ARG A 86 6.90 9.22 -3.84
N PHE A 87 6.76 8.31 -2.89
CA PHE A 87 6.62 8.58 -1.46
C PHE A 87 7.98 8.33 -0.80
N SER A 88 8.56 9.33 -0.11
CA SER A 88 9.87 9.18 0.53
C SER A 88 9.94 9.79 1.93
N ARG A 89 10.60 9.14 2.89
CA ARG A 89 10.75 9.68 4.26
C ARG A 89 9.41 9.99 4.93
N CYS A 90 8.44 9.09 4.77
CA CYS A 90 7.13 9.21 5.38
C CYS A 90 7.02 8.31 6.61
N VAL A 91 6.36 8.83 7.65
CA VAL A 91 5.98 8.05 8.84
C VAL A 91 4.47 7.78 8.77
N VAL A 92 4.08 6.52 8.87
CA VAL A 92 2.72 6.02 8.65
C VAL A 92 2.17 5.34 9.90
N TRP A 93 1.00 5.79 10.32
CA TRP A 93 0.18 5.17 11.37
C TRP A 93 -1.21 4.90 10.79
N CYS A 94 -1.49 3.65 10.43
CA CYS A 94 -2.77 3.25 9.85
C CYS A 94 -3.61 2.48 10.89
N ASP A 95 -4.76 3.05 11.26
CA ASP A 95 -5.62 2.53 12.35
C ASP A 95 -6.63 1.45 11.89
N TRP A 96 -6.91 1.30 10.58
CA TRP A 96 -7.83 0.27 10.04
C TRP A 96 -7.53 -0.18 8.60
N GLY A 97 -7.29 0.73 7.65
CA GLY A 97 -7.06 0.44 6.22
C GLY A 97 -5.68 -0.15 5.90
N ARG A 98 -5.08 0.23 4.76
CA ARG A 98 -3.72 -0.16 4.37
C ARG A 98 -2.73 0.95 4.59
N ALA A 99 -1.52 0.61 5.02
CA ALA A 99 -0.49 1.63 5.23
C ALA A 99 0.07 2.16 3.89
N MET A 100 0.25 1.30 2.90
CA MET A 100 0.64 1.67 1.53
C MET A 100 -0.20 0.87 0.55
N GLU A 101 -0.97 1.54 -0.29
CA GLU A 101 -2.02 0.94 -1.12
C GLU A 101 -1.86 1.32 -2.59
N ILE A 102 -2.01 0.32 -3.47
CA ILE A 102 -2.38 0.52 -4.86
C ILE A 102 -3.75 -0.13 -5.07
N GLY A 103 -4.80 0.70 -5.16
CA GLY A 103 -6.18 0.23 -5.23
C GLY A 103 -7.11 0.91 -4.22
N ALA A 104 -8.32 0.40 -3.99
CA ALA A 104 -8.93 -0.74 -4.69
C ALA A 104 -9.35 -0.41 -6.14
N GLU A 105 -9.55 0.87 -6.44
CA GLU A 105 -9.88 1.36 -7.77
C GLU A 105 -8.63 1.47 -8.63
N THR A 106 -8.63 0.78 -9.77
CA THR A 106 -7.47 0.70 -10.68
C THR A 106 -7.87 1.00 -12.12
N CYS A 107 -8.89 1.83 -12.32
CA CYS A 107 -9.34 2.32 -13.62
C CYS A 107 -8.33 3.34 -14.19
N ALA A 108 -7.32 2.80 -14.88
CA ALA A 108 -6.34 3.53 -15.66
C ALA A 108 -5.87 2.61 -16.80
N PRO A 109 -5.29 3.13 -17.90
CA PRO A 109 -4.56 2.28 -18.83
C PRO A 109 -3.37 1.58 -18.17
N GLU A 110 -2.70 2.27 -17.24
CA GLU A 110 -1.48 1.80 -16.58
C GLU A 110 -1.32 2.47 -15.21
N ILE A 111 -0.75 1.73 -14.26
CA ILE A 111 -0.24 2.24 -12.98
C ILE A 111 1.22 1.78 -12.91
N ALA A 112 2.17 2.70 -13.08
CA ALA A 112 3.58 2.30 -13.20
C ALA A 112 4.60 3.32 -12.68
N GLY A 113 5.78 2.83 -12.28
CA GLY A 113 6.84 3.68 -11.74
C GLY A 113 6.44 4.27 -10.39
N ILE A 114 5.90 3.44 -9.51
CA ILE A 114 5.48 3.82 -8.17
C ILE A 114 6.55 3.39 -7.18
N VAL A 115 7.03 4.33 -6.36
CA VAL A 115 8.07 4.07 -5.38
C VAL A 115 7.63 4.55 -4.00
N PHE A 116 7.64 3.64 -3.04
CA PHE A 116 7.62 3.94 -1.62
C PHE A 116 9.03 3.66 -1.09
N GLU A 117 9.74 4.68 -0.59
CA GLU A 117 11.12 4.51 -0.13
C GLU A 117 11.39 5.18 1.22
N ASP A 118 12.22 4.53 2.04
CA ASP A 118 12.68 5.10 3.31
C ASP A 118 11.53 5.53 4.24
N CYS A 119 10.54 4.66 4.42
CA CYS A 119 9.35 4.95 5.22
C CYS A 119 9.28 4.09 6.48
N ASP A 120 8.68 4.66 7.53
CA ASP A 120 8.37 4.00 8.80
C ASP A 120 6.87 3.73 8.91
N ILE A 121 6.46 2.47 8.86
CA ILE A 121 5.12 2.06 9.27
C ILE A 121 5.18 1.78 10.77
N VAL A 122 4.93 2.80 11.58
CA VAL A 122 4.96 2.70 13.05
C VAL A 122 3.71 2.01 13.61
N ARG A 123 2.65 1.92 12.80
CA ARG A 123 1.45 1.14 13.11
C ARG A 123 0.68 0.76 11.86
N THR A 124 0.23 -0.49 11.80
CA THR A 124 -0.79 -0.94 10.85
C THR A 124 -1.66 -2.02 11.50
N THR A 125 -2.95 -2.04 11.20
CA THR A 125 -3.92 -2.99 11.78
C THR A 125 -4.51 -3.95 10.76
N HIS A 126 -4.22 -3.80 9.46
CA HIS A 126 -4.77 -4.70 8.45
C HIS A 126 -3.71 -5.18 7.46
N ILE A 127 -3.20 -4.31 6.58
CA ILE A 127 -2.16 -4.67 5.61
C ILE A 127 -1.11 -3.56 5.55
N ALA A 128 0.18 -3.92 5.59
CA ALA A 128 1.27 -2.94 5.53
C ALA A 128 1.49 -2.43 4.10
N MET A 129 1.65 -3.33 3.13
CA MET A 129 1.86 -3.01 1.72
C MET A 129 0.93 -3.86 0.86
N ASP A 130 0.02 -3.22 0.14
CA ASP A 130 -1.06 -3.87 -0.60
C ASP A 130 -1.11 -3.39 -2.07
N ILE A 131 -1.48 -4.32 -2.94
CA ILE A 131 -1.90 -4.08 -4.31
C ILE A 131 -3.24 -4.79 -4.49
N GLN A 132 -4.33 -4.04 -4.36
CA GLN A 132 -5.69 -4.51 -4.60
C GLN A 132 -6.17 -4.08 -5.98
N HIS A 133 -6.00 -4.98 -6.95
CA HIS A 133 -6.27 -4.70 -8.35
C HIS A 133 -7.59 -5.34 -8.81
N GLY A 134 -8.48 -4.53 -9.41
CA GLY A 134 -9.80 -5.01 -9.85
C GLY A 134 -10.29 -4.44 -11.17
N ASP A 135 -9.50 -3.63 -11.87
CA ASP A 135 -9.88 -2.93 -13.10
C ASP A 135 -8.82 -3.12 -14.18
N ARG A 136 -8.90 -2.39 -15.30
CA ARG A 136 -8.14 -2.70 -16.51
C ARG A 136 -6.64 -2.35 -16.50
N ALA A 137 -6.14 -1.65 -15.48
CA ALA A 137 -4.75 -1.17 -15.49
C ALA A 137 -3.74 -2.30 -15.59
N THR A 138 -2.71 -2.12 -16.42
CA THR A 138 -1.46 -2.87 -16.18
C THR A 138 -0.74 -2.21 -15.02
N VAL A 139 -0.67 -2.90 -13.87
CA VAL A 139 0.08 -2.44 -12.71
C VAL A 139 1.50 -3.00 -12.83
N ARG A 140 2.51 -2.15 -12.94
CA ARG A 140 3.90 -2.63 -13.11
C ARG A 140 4.96 -1.70 -12.56
N ASP A 141 6.18 -2.21 -12.33
CA ASP A 141 7.31 -1.38 -11.89
C ASP A 141 6.99 -0.65 -10.57
N ILE A 142 6.68 -1.46 -9.56
CA ILE A 142 6.29 -1.01 -8.22
C ILE A 142 7.39 -1.36 -7.24
N HIS A 143 7.85 -0.38 -6.48
CA HIS A 143 8.98 -0.54 -5.55
C HIS A 143 8.59 -0.12 -4.15
N PHE A 144 8.72 -1.04 -3.21
CA PHE A 144 8.73 -0.79 -1.78
C PHE A 144 10.17 -1.01 -1.30
N GLU A 145 10.90 0.06 -0.98
CA GLU A 145 12.32 0.00 -0.65
C GLU A 145 12.65 0.62 0.71
N ASN A 146 13.50 -0.02 1.51
CA ASN A 146 13.95 0.52 2.80
C ASN A 146 12.76 0.90 3.72
N ILE A 147 11.88 -0.06 3.98
CA ILE A 147 10.68 0.13 4.80
C ILE A 147 10.85 -0.55 6.15
N ARG A 148 10.56 0.18 7.22
CA ARG A 148 10.63 -0.31 8.60
C ARG A 148 9.20 -0.43 9.13
N VAL A 149 8.83 -1.62 9.56
CA VAL A 149 7.46 -1.94 9.98
C VAL A 149 7.48 -2.36 11.45
N GLU A 150 6.72 -1.65 12.27
CA GLU A 150 6.44 -2.01 13.65
C GLU A 150 5.03 -2.63 13.74
N VAL A 151 4.93 -3.76 14.42
CA VAL A 151 3.65 -4.43 14.67
C VAL A 151 3.40 -4.48 16.17
N ASP A 152 2.29 -3.90 16.60
CA ASP A 152 1.83 -3.92 17.99
C ASP A 152 1.81 -5.35 18.56
N ASP A 153 2.24 -5.52 19.82
CA ASP A 153 2.18 -6.80 20.53
C ASP A 153 0.77 -7.40 20.59
N TRP A 154 -0.23 -6.51 20.62
CA TRP A 154 -1.65 -6.82 20.54
C TRP A 154 -2.31 -5.88 19.53
N ASN A 155 -2.94 -6.46 18.51
CA ASN A 155 -3.58 -5.72 17.43
C ASN A 155 -5.04 -6.18 17.29
N PRO A 156 -6.03 -5.27 17.29
CA PRO A 156 -7.42 -5.66 17.10
C PRO A 156 -7.69 -6.07 15.64
N PRO A 157 -8.38 -7.20 15.37
CA PRO A 157 -8.78 -7.51 14.01
C PRO A 157 -9.68 -6.42 13.38
N PRO A 158 -9.48 -6.06 12.11
CA PRO A 158 -10.26 -5.04 11.45
C PRO A 158 -11.75 -5.43 11.40
N ARG A 159 -12.64 -4.51 11.80
CA ARG A 159 -14.09 -4.73 11.83
C ARG A 159 -14.85 -3.46 11.45
N MET A 160 -15.86 -3.60 10.59
CA MET A 160 -16.79 -2.50 10.30
C MET A 160 -17.82 -2.37 11.42
N GLN A 161 -17.91 -1.17 11.98
CA GLN A 161 -18.94 -0.78 12.93
C GLN A 161 -20.31 -0.76 12.24
N GLN A 162 -21.30 -1.38 12.85
CA GLN A 162 -22.67 -1.52 12.32
C GLN A 162 -23.65 -0.55 12.97
N ALA A 163 -23.31 0.02 14.13
CA ALA A 163 -24.12 1.01 14.83
C ALA A 163 -23.23 2.03 15.56
N LYS A 164 -23.69 3.28 15.64
CA LYS A 164 -22.91 4.41 16.22
C LYS A 164 -22.32 4.13 17.60
N ASP A 165 -23.08 3.45 18.46
CA ASP A 165 -22.69 3.17 19.85
C ASP A 165 -22.03 1.79 20.02
N GLU A 166 -21.81 1.06 18.92
CA GLU A 166 -21.12 -0.23 18.97
C GLU A 166 -19.68 -0.02 19.44
N LYS A 167 -19.35 -0.69 20.54
CA LYS A 167 -17.98 -0.76 21.06
C LYS A 167 -17.28 -1.94 20.43
N TYR A 168 -15.99 -1.75 20.13
CA TYR A 168 -15.16 -2.82 19.62
C TYR A 168 -15.08 -3.96 20.66
N PRO A 169 -15.52 -5.19 20.34
CA PRO A 169 -15.54 -6.30 21.29
C PRO A 169 -14.15 -6.93 21.39
N GLY A 170 -13.21 -6.19 21.95
CA GLY A 170 -11.82 -6.64 22.11
C GLY A 170 -11.75 -7.93 22.91
N LYS A 171 -10.93 -8.87 22.44
CA LYS A 171 -10.62 -10.10 23.16
C LYS A 171 -9.19 -9.98 23.69
N PRO A 172 -8.99 -9.80 25.01
CA PRO A 172 -7.67 -9.86 25.59
C PRO A 172 -6.98 -11.18 25.22
N GLY A 173 -5.73 -11.11 24.77
CA GLY A 173 -4.97 -12.27 24.31
C GLY A 173 -5.22 -12.70 22.86
N ASP A 174 -5.97 -11.90 22.07
CA ASP A 174 -6.06 -12.11 20.62
C ASP A 174 -4.65 -12.11 19.99
N THR A 175 -4.45 -13.01 19.03
CA THR A 175 -3.20 -13.19 18.31
C THR A 175 -3.31 -12.71 16.87
N TYR A 176 -4.27 -11.83 16.59
CA TYR A 176 -4.36 -11.18 15.30
C TYR A 176 -3.07 -10.42 14.99
N CYS A 177 -2.58 -10.59 13.76
CA CYS A 177 -1.40 -9.95 13.23
C CYS A 177 -1.75 -9.42 11.83
N PRO A 178 -1.45 -8.15 11.51
CA PRO A 178 -1.68 -7.60 10.18
C PRO A 178 -0.89 -8.38 9.12
N ALA A 179 -1.36 -8.34 7.89
CA ALA A 179 -0.58 -8.86 6.76
C ALA A 179 0.55 -7.90 6.41
N LEU A 180 1.68 -8.45 5.97
CA LEU A 180 2.82 -7.66 5.51
C LEU A 180 2.67 -7.27 4.05
N PHE A 181 2.61 -8.26 3.16
CA PHE A 181 2.41 -8.05 1.73
C PHE A 181 1.10 -8.69 1.28
N GLU A 182 0.26 -7.95 0.57
CA GLU A 182 -0.84 -8.50 -0.21
C GLU A 182 -0.73 -8.03 -1.67
N ILE A 183 -0.89 -8.96 -2.61
CA ILE A 183 -1.13 -8.65 -4.02
C ILE A 183 -2.30 -9.51 -4.46
N VAL A 184 -3.39 -8.89 -4.86
CA VAL A 184 -4.58 -9.62 -5.27
C VAL A 184 -5.22 -8.98 -6.48
N ILE A 185 -5.47 -9.82 -7.49
CA ILE A 185 -6.31 -9.45 -8.62
C ILE A 185 -7.69 -10.05 -8.39
N ARG A 186 -8.69 -9.21 -8.12
CA ARG A 186 -10.09 -9.63 -7.94
C ARG A 186 -11.04 -8.48 -8.21
N LYS A 187 -12.24 -8.80 -8.69
CA LYS A 187 -13.34 -7.83 -8.71
C LYS A 187 -13.77 -7.50 -7.28
N THR A 188 -13.96 -6.21 -7.02
CA THR A 188 -14.47 -5.69 -5.75
C THR A 188 -15.70 -4.81 -6.02
N PRO A 189 -16.46 -4.39 -4.99
CA PRO A 189 -17.50 -3.39 -5.15
C PRO A 189 -17.01 -2.03 -5.69
N TYR A 190 -15.69 -1.79 -5.63
CA TYR A 190 -15.04 -0.57 -6.12
C TYR A 190 -14.64 -0.66 -7.60
N SER A 191 -14.57 -1.87 -8.17
CA SER A 191 -14.30 -2.06 -9.60
C SER A 191 -15.38 -1.40 -10.48
N ARG A 192 -14.94 -0.80 -11.59
CA ARG A 192 -15.80 -0.12 -12.58
C ARG A 192 -15.56 -0.57 -14.02
N ASP A 193 -14.48 -1.29 -14.29
CA ASP A 193 -14.27 -1.92 -15.59
C ASP A 193 -14.76 -3.38 -15.59
N GLU A 194 -15.11 -3.92 -16.76
CA GLU A 194 -15.52 -5.31 -16.91
C GLU A 194 -14.32 -6.26 -16.79
N ASN A 195 -13.21 -5.92 -17.44
CA ASN A 195 -11.97 -6.72 -17.43
C ASN A 195 -11.05 -6.28 -16.29
N CYS A 196 -10.15 -7.17 -15.88
CA CYS A 196 -9.02 -6.84 -15.02
C CYS A 196 -7.76 -6.69 -15.89
N GLY A 197 -6.71 -6.07 -15.33
CA GLY A 197 -5.38 -6.09 -15.92
C GLY A 197 -4.50 -7.15 -15.26
N SER A 198 -3.20 -6.87 -15.20
CA SER A 198 -2.20 -7.75 -14.59
C SER A 198 -1.29 -6.95 -13.66
N VAL A 199 -0.63 -7.65 -12.74
CA VAL A 199 0.39 -7.07 -11.85
C VAL A 199 1.75 -7.66 -12.23
N ARG A 200 2.73 -6.81 -12.54
CA ARG A 200 4.06 -7.24 -12.99
C ARG A 200 5.18 -6.49 -12.29
N ASP A 201 6.35 -7.10 -12.14
CA ASP A 201 7.57 -6.39 -11.72
C ASP A 201 7.40 -5.59 -10.41
N VAL A 202 7.13 -6.31 -9.31
CA VAL A 202 6.96 -5.74 -7.97
C VAL A 202 8.17 -6.09 -7.11
N PHE A 203 8.75 -5.07 -6.47
CA PHE A 203 9.97 -5.20 -5.68
C PHE A 203 9.69 -4.82 -4.22
N PHE A 204 9.95 -5.75 -3.31
CA PHE A 204 10.00 -5.52 -1.88
C PHE A 204 11.46 -5.66 -1.44
N LYS A 205 12.13 -4.57 -1.13
CA LYS A 205 13.57 -4.54 -0.92
C LYS A 205 13.93 -3.84 0.38
N ASP A 206 14.84 -4.45 1.13
CA ASP A 206 15.34 -3.90 2.39
C ASP A 206 14.21 -3.61 3.40
N ILE A 207 13.34 -4.60 3.59
CA ILE A 207 12.18 -4.51 4.49
C ILE A 207 12.55 -5.11 5.85
N THR A 208 12.38 -4.35 6.92
CA THR A 208 12.59 -4.82 8.30
C THR A 208 11.30 -4.75 9.08
N VAL A 209 10.92 -5.86 9.72
CA VAL A 209 9.75 -5.95 10.58
C VAL A 209 10.18 -6.21 12.02
N THR A 210 9.69 -5.40 12.94
CA THR A 210 9.80 -5.61 14.40
C THR A 210 8.43 -6.03 14.92
N SER A 211 8.30 -7.27 15.38
CA SER A 211 7.02 -7.82 15.78
C SER A 211 7.14 -9.00 16.75
N ARG A 212 6.19 -9.12 17.69
CA ARG A 212 6.05 -10.34 18.51
C ARG A 212 5.49 -11.52 17.72
N LEU A 213 4.52 -11.25 16.84
CA LEU A 213 3.97 -12.22 15.90
C LEU A 213 4.46 -11.88 14.50
N GLU A 214 4.99 -12.86 13.78
CA GLU A 214 5.45 -12.64 12.42
C GLU A 214 4.26 -12.51 11.47
N PRO A 215 4.18 -11.45 10.66
CA PRO A 215 3.05 -11.20 9.78
C PRO A 215 3.04 -12.18 8.60
N ARG A 216 1.84 -12.53 8.14
CA ARG A 216 1.61 -13.33 6.93
C ARG A 216 1.61 -12.46 5.68
N SER A 217 1.86 -13.08 4.53
CA SER A 217 1.75 -12.43 3.22
C SER A 217 0.94 -13.31 2.26
N SER A 218 0.35 -12.73 1.22
CA SER A 218 -0.31 -13.52 0.18
C SER A 218 -0.35 -12.86 -1.19
N PHE A 219 -0.08 -13.65 -2.24
CA PHE A 219 -0.17 -13.21 -3.63
C PHE A 219 -1.18 -14.09 -4.39
N ARG A 220 -2.07 -13.49 -5.17
CA ARG A 220 -3.11 -14.19 -5.95
C ARG A 220 -3.42 -13.46 -7.26
N GLY A 221 -3.25 -14.16 -8.39
CA GLY A 221 -3.81 -13.72 -9.67
C GLY A 221 -5.27 -14.14 -9.80
N LEU A 222 -5.95 -13.63 -10.82
CA LEU A 222 -7.37 -13.88 -11.06
C LEU A 222 -7.57 -15.12 -11.94
N ASP A 223 -6.90 -15.18 -13.08
CA ASP A 223 -6.96 -16.28 -14.05
C ASP A 223 -5.67 -16.33 -14.91
N ALA A 224 -5.67 -17.14 -15.98
CA ALA A 224 -4.49 -17.34 -16.82
C ALA A 224 -4.04 -16.09 -17.61
N GLU A 225 -4.93 -15.11 -17.81
CA GLU A 225 -4.67 -13.87 -18.54
C GLU A 225 -4.37 -12.69 -17.58
N HIS A 226 -4.92 -12.76 -16.37
CA HIS A 226 -4.83 -11.72 -15.34
C HIS A 226 -3.95 -12.20 -14.17
N THR A 227 -2.64 -12.22 -14.42
CA THR A 227 -1.63 -12.84 -13.56
C THR A 227 -0.89 -11.83 -12.68
N VAL A 228 -0.26 -12.36 -11.62
CA VAL A 228 0.78 -11.66 -10.84
C VAL A 228 2.13 -12.28 -11.23
N GLU A 229 3.04 -11.50 -11.83
CA GLU A 229 4.29 -12.04 -12.38
C GLU A 229 5.50 -11.17 -11.98
N GLY A 230 6.62 -11.82 -11.64
CA GLY A 230 7.87 -11.10 -11.39
C GLY A 230 7.87 -10.33 -10.07
N VAL A 231 7.61 -11.03 -8.95
CA VAL A 231 7.71 -10.44 -7.61
C VAL A 231 9.07 -10.76 -7.01
N THR A 232 9.85 -9.75 -6.65
CA THR A 232 11.16 -9.92 -6.00
C THR A 232 11.10 -9.45 -4.55
N ILE A 233 11.46 -10.33 -3.62
CA ILE A 233 11.63 -10.01 -2.21
C ILE A 233 13.12 -10.09 -1.89
N GLN A 234 13.73 -8.96 -1.58
CA GLN A 234 15.16 -8.82 -1.33
C GLN A 234 15.42 -8.31 0.08
N ASN A 235 16.29 -9.01 0.83
CA ASN A 235 16.73 -8.58 2.17
C ASN A 235 15.57 -8.31 3.16
N LEU A 236 14.55 -9.17 3.16
CA LEU A 236 13.50 -9.15 4.18
C LEU A 236 14.04 -9.66 5.52
N ARG A 237 13.66 -8.99 6.62
CA ARG A 237 14.06 -9.35 7.98
C ARG A 237 12.91 -9.29 8.97
N PHE A 238 12.75 -10.32 9.78
CA PHE A 238 11.85 -10.33 10.95
C PHE A 238 12.70 -10.31 12.22
N ASN A 239 12.55 -9.28 13.06
CA ASN A 239 13.33 -9.10 14.29
C ASN A 239 14.84 -9.24 14.07
N GLY A 240 15.34 -8.66 12.96
CA GLY A 240 16.75 -8.74 12.53
C GLY A 240 17.16 -10.06 11.85
N ARG A 241 16.37 -11.13 11.98
CA ARG A 241 16.61 -12.42 11.35
C ARG A 241 16.30 -12.34 9.85
N PRO A 242 17.23 -12.72 8.95
CA PRO A 242 16.96 -12.81 7.52
C PRO A 242 15.82 -13.78 7.21
N VAL A 243 14.98 -13.40 6.24
CA VAL A 243 13.92 -14.22 5.66
C VAL A 243 14.28 -14.46 4.20
N SER A 244 14.45 -15.73 3.84
CA SER A 244 15.11 -16.14 2.60
C SER A 244 14.23 -16.89 1.61
N ASN A 245 12.99 -17.23 2.01
CA ASN A 245 12.06 -17.99 1.19
C ASN A 245 10.60 -17.76 1.64
N ALA A 246 9.65 -18.24 0.83
CA ALA A 246 8.21 -18.05 1.05
C ALA A 246 7.72 -18.65 2.37
N GLN A 247 8.26 -19.79 2.81
CA GLN A 247 7.86 -20.42 4.06
C GLN A 247 8.26 -19.56 5.27
N GLU A 248 9.50 -19.07 5.30
CA GLU A 248 9.99 -18.17 6.35
C GLU A 248 9.27 -16.81 6.36
N ALA A 249 8.77 -16.38 5.20
CA ALA A 249 8.00 -15.14 5.03
C ALA A 249 6.51 -15.30 5.36
N HIS A 250 6.06 -16.51 5.74
CA HIS A 250 4.65 -16.87 5.87
C HIS A 250 3.82 -16.44 4.64
N LEU A 251 4.42 -16.60 3.45
CA LEU A 251 3.87 -16.17 2.17
C LEU A 251 3.06 -17.29 1.51
N ASP A 252 1.76 -17.07 1.37
CA ASP A 252 0.86 -17.91 0.58
C ASP A 252 0.88 -17.48 -0.89
N ILE A 253 1.50 -18.30 -1.74
CA ILE A 253 1.52 -18.10 -3.20
C ILE A 253 0.33 -18.85 -3.80
N GLY A 254 -0.71 -18.10 -4.15
CA GLY A 254 -1.95 -18.63 -4.70
C GLY A 254 -1.91 -18.87 -6.22
N PRO A 255 -3.10 -19.09 -6.83
CA PRO A 255 -3.20 -19.40 -8.25
C PRO A 255 -2.76 -18.20 -9.11
N HIS A 256 -2.31 -18.51 -10.33
CA HIS A 256 -1.95 -17.51 -11.35
C HIS A 256 -0.85 -16.51 -10.93
N VAL A 257 -0.02 -16.89 -9.96
CA VAL A 257 1.19 -16.18 -9.56
C VAL A 257 2.42 -16.89 -10.14
N LYS A 258 3.34 -16.14 -10.75
CA LYS A 258 4.57 -16.69 -11.33
C LYS A 258 5.79 -15.86 -10.94
N GLU A 259 6.95 -16.51 -10.96
CA GLU A 259 8.26 -15.85 -10.80
C GLU A 259 8.43 -15.05 -9.51
N VAL A 260 8.01 -15.62 -8.37
CA VAL A 260 8.34 -15.07 -7.05
C VAL A 260 9.77 -15.46 -6.68
N ARG A 261 10.62 -14.47 -6.45
CA ARG A 261 12.06 -14.64 -6.18
C ARG A 261 12.41 -14.07 -4.82
N PHE A 262 13.22 -14.81 -4.07
CA PHE A 262 13.86 -14.31 -2.85
C PHE A 262 15.35 -14.13 -3.08
N SER A 263 15.92 -13.07 -2.54
CA SER A 263 17.37 -12.83 -2.56
C SER A 263 17.86 -12.19 -1.26
N GLY A 264 19.10 -12.50 -0.88
CA GLY A 264 19.74 -11.88 0.28
C GLY A 264 20.10 -10.41 0.04
N ALA A 265 20.62 -9.73 1.07
CA ALA A 265 21.23 -8.43 0.88
C ALA A 265 22.29 -8.50 -0.22
N ALA A 266 22.25 -7.58 -1.18
CA ALA A 266 23.39 -7.36 -2.04
C ALA A 266 24.59 -7.07 -1.13
N VAL A 267 25.66 -7.86 -1.25
CA VAL A 267 26.92 -7.53 -0.59
C VAL A 267 27.32 -6.18 -1.14
N ALA A 268 27.26 -5.13 -0.32
CA ALA A 268 27.74 -3.82 -0.70
C ALA A 268 29.22 -3.99 -1.04
N THR A 269 29.55 -3.96 -2.33
CA THR A 269 30.95 -3.94 -2.77
C THR A 269 31.55 -2.68 -2.13
N PRO A 270 32.58 -2.79 -1.28
CA PRO A 270 33.23 -1.61 -0.74
C PRO A 270 33.67 -0.76 -1.93
N GLY A 271 33.21 0.49 -1.98
CA GLY A 271 33.61 1.43 -3.02
C GLY A 271 35.13 1.45 -3.12
N LYS A 272 35.64 1.29 -4.36
CA LYS A 272 37.03 1.57 -4.68
C LYS A 272 37.28 3.06 -4.67
#